data_AF-A0A167DCC0-F1
#
_entry.id   AF-A0A167DCC0-F1
#
_cell.length_a   1.000
_cell.length_b   1.000
_cell.length_c   1.000
_cell.angle_alpha   90.00
_cell.angle_beta   90.00
_cell.angle_gamma   90.00
#
_symmetry.space_group_name_H-M   'P 1'
#
loop_
_entity.id
_entity.type
_entity.pdbx_description
1 polymer ?
#
loop_
_entity_poly.entity_id
_entity_poly.type
_entity_poly.pdbx_seq_one_letter_code
_entity_poly.pdbx_strand_id
1 'polypeptide(L)'
;MSLNLDNFLLVDSNWEFSQEFVEFVKTLAPETPSKIIIAGDNTKQMLKMMFKDQIKDYSYCDFDNEISVSELATYLHEHHQIKGVLINSLDYHLADEKQRFIFNSLHAERYTIEQLPNGYDYHRISDPFNNNHLTCNSSLAATKEDTFSEFIVLKTDTTD
;
A
#
# COMPACT_ATOMS: atom_id res chain seq x y z
N MET A 1 4.38 4.79 22.47
CA MET A 1 3.69 5.88 21.73
C MET A 1 2.41 5.30 21.18
N SER A 2 1.26 5.99 21.25
CA SER A 2 0.06 5.54 20.53
C SER A 2 0.14 6.04 19.08
N LEU A 3 0.33 5.13 18.12
CA LEU A 3 0.26 5.47 16.71
C LEU A 3 -1.21 5.66 16.30
N ASN A 4 -1.53 6.78 15.66
CA ASN A 4 -2.84 6.98 15.06
C ASN A 4 -2.85 6.33 13.67
N LEU A 5 -3.67 5.29 13.49
CA LEU A 5 -3.74 4.47 12.28
C LEU A 5 -4.67 5.03 11.19
N ASP A 6 -5.18 6.26 11.37
CA ASP A 6 -6.07 6.89 10.40
C ASP A 6 -5.39 7.07 9.03
N ASN A 7 -6.01 6.52 7.97
CA ASN A 7 -5.52 6.52 6.60
C ASN A 7 -4.12 5.87 6.45
N PHE A 8 -3.82 4.84 7.24
CA PHE A 8 -2.68 3.96 6.96
C PHE A 8 -3.08 2.86 5.96
N LEU A 9 -2.13 2.46 5.11
CA LEU A 9 -2.24 1.28 4.28
C LEU A 9 -1.71 0.06 5.05
N LEU A 10 -2.53 -0.97 5.22
CA LEU A 10 -2.11 -2.29 5.67
C LEU A 10 -1.79 -3.16 4.44
N VAL A 11 -0.56 -3.66 4.38
CA VAL A 11 -0.11 -4.64 3.38
C VAL A 11 -0.56 -6.03 3.84
N ASP A 12 -1.50 -6.62 3.11
CA ASP A 12 -2.02 -7.97 3.37
C ASP A 12 -1.15 -9.03 2.71
N SER A 13 0.02 -9.30 3.32
CA SER A 13 0.89 -10.42 2.95
C SER A 13 0.53 -11.72 3.69
N ASN A 14 -0.19 -11.61 4.80
CA ASN A 14 -0.67 -12.73 5.61
C ASN A 14 -2.09 -12.44 6.10
N TRP A 15 -3.05 -13.17 5.54
CA TRP A 15 -4.47 -12.90 5.77
C TRP A 15 -4.89 -13.11 7.23
N GLU A 16 -4.33 -14.11 7.91
CA GLU A 16 -4.67 -14.44 9.30
C GLU A 16 -4.26 -13.28 10.20
N PHE A 17 -3.01 -12.82 10.01
CA PHE A 17 -2.49 -11.66 10.71
C PHE A 17 -3.32 -10.41 10.43
N SER A 18 -3.60 -10.10 9.16
CA SER A 18 -4.34 -8.90 8.78
C SER A 18 -5.73 -8.89 9.41
N GLN A 19 -6.42 -10.04 9.44
CA GLN A 19 -7.73 -10.15 10.06
C GLN A 19 -7.65 -9.91 11.58
N GLU A 20 -6.76 -10.59 12.28
CA GLU A 20 -6.61 -10.44 13.73
C GLU A 20 -6.25 -8.99 14.10
N PHE A 21 -5.38 -8.36 13.31
CA PHE A 21 -4.95 -6.99 13.53
C PHE A 21 -6.10 -5.99 13.40
N VAL A 22 -6.87 -6.05 12.31
CA VAL A 22 -8.00 -5.10 12.13
C VAL A 22 -9.14 -5.38 13.12
N GLU A 23 -9.31 -6.63 13.54
CA GLU A 23 -10.21 -6.99 14.65
C GLU A 23 -9.77 -6.33 15.94
N PHE A 24 -8.51 -6.46 16.33
CA PHE A 24 -7.95 -5.81 17.51
C PHE A 24 -8.10 -4.29 17.45
N VAL A 25 -7.74 -3.65 16.33
CA VAL A 25 -7.89 -2.20 16.16
C VAL A 25 -9.36 -1.78 16.34
N LYS A 26 -10.31 -2.55 15.81
CA LYS A 26 -11.74 -2.28 15.99
C LYS A 26 -12.17 -2.41 17.45
N THR A 27 -11.61 -3.33 18.23
CA THR A 27 -11.92 -3.44 19.68
C THR A 27 -11.45 -2.23 20.49
N LEU A 28 -10.40 -1.52 20.04
CA LEU A 28 -9.92 -0.30 20.71
C LEU A 28 -10.89 0.88 20.52
N ALA A 29 -11.68 0.89 19.46
CA ALA A 29 -12.68 1.92 19.18
C ALA A 29 -13.96 1.32 18.54
N PRO A 30 -14.80 0.58 19.30
CA PRO A 30 -15.93 -0.18 18.74
C PRO A 30 -16.94 0.68 17.99
N GLU A 31 -17.21 1.88 18.49
CA GLU A 31 -18.21 2.81 17.95
C GLU A 31 -17.69 3.64 16.77
N THR A 32 -16.40 3.55 16.44
CA THR A 32 -15.78 4.34 15.35
C THR A 32 -15.42 3.41 14.20
N PRO A 33 -15.86 3.69 12.96
CA PRO A 33 -15.38 2.97 11.79
C PRO A 33 -13.86 3.13 11.66
N SER A 34 -13.17 2.03 11.36
CA SER A 34 -11.73 2.07 11.10
C SER A 34 -11.43 2.92 9.87
N LYS A 35 -10.29 3.62 9.89
CA LYS A 35 -9.78 4.39 8.75
C LYS A 35 -8.59 3.72 8.05
N ILE A 36 -8.31 2.47 8.39
CA ILE A 36 -7.28 1.67 7.74
C ILE A 36 -7.75 1.30 6.34
N ILE A 37 -6.87 1.43 5.36
CA ILE A 37 -7.05 0.89 4.01
C ILE A 37 -6.21 -0.36 3.92
N ILE A 38 -6.70 -1.42 3.30
CA ILE A 38 -5.95 -2.66 3.13
C ILE A 38 -5.71 -2.95 1.65
N ALA A 39 -4.57 -3.52 1.30
CA ALA A 39 -4.33 -4.02 -0.04
C ALA A 39 -3.67 -5.39 -0.01
N GLY A 40 -4.05 -6.25 -0.94
CA GLY A 40 -3.55 -7.62 -1.08
C GLY A 40 -4.30 -8.39 -2.15
N ASP A 41 -4.06 -9.69 -2.26
CA ASP A 41 -4.67 -10.53 -3.29
C ASP A 41 -6.03 -11.12 -2.86
N ASN A 42 -6.32 -11.17 -1.56
CA ASN A 42 -7.50 -11.81 -0.99
C ASN A 42 -8.73 -10.88 -0.86
N THR A 43 -9.16 -10.32 -1.99
CA THR A 43 -10.25 -9.32 -2.07
C THR A 43 -11.55 -9.76 -1.40
N LYS A 44 -11.89 -11.05 -1.45
CA LYS A 44 -13.10 -11.58 -0.80
C LYS A 44 -13.07 -11.40 0.71
N GLN A 45 -11.92 -11.59 1.35
CA GLN A 45 -11.81 -11.41 2.80
C GLN A 45 -11.73 -9.93 3.16
N MET A 46 -10.99 -9.13 2.40
CA MET A 46 -10.93 -7.68 2.59
C MET A 46 -12.33 -7.04 2.51
N LEU A 47 -13.15 -7.42 1.52
CA LEU A 47 -14.54 -6.96 1.42
C LEU A 47 -15.37 -7.30 2.66
N LYS A 48 -15.18 -8.48 3.26
CA LYS A 48 -15.88 -8.83 4.51
C LYS A 48 -15.43 -7.96 5.68
N MET A 49 -14.15 -7.61 5.75
CA MET A 49 -13.64 -6.70 6.79
C MET A 49 -14.26 -5.31 6.64
N MET A 50 -14.43 -4.83 5.40
CA MET A 50 -15.11 -3.56 5.12
C MET A 50 -16.57 -3.58 5.57
N PHE A 51 -17.31 -4.66 5.28
CA PHE A 51 -18.69 -4.82 5.76
C PHE A 51 -18.83 -4.88 7.29
N LYS A 52 -17.75 -5.23 8.01
CA LYS A 52 -17.67 -5.22 9.47
C LYS A 52 -17.14 -3.88 10.03
N ASP A 53 -16.97 -2.85 9.20
CA ASP A 53 -16.36 -1.56 9.56
C ASP A 53 -14.95 -1.67 10.18
N GLN A 54 -14.23 -2.77 9.89
CA GLN A 54 -12.88 -3.03 10.39
C GLN A 54 -11.80 -2.33 9.55
N ILE A 55 -12.15 -1.96 8.32
CA ILE A 55 -11.35 -1.17 7.39
C ILE A 55 -12.27 -0.16 6.69
N LYS A 56 -11.68 0.92 6.18
CA LYS A 56 -12.36 1.96 5.41
C LYS A 56 -12.55 1.58 3.96
N ASP A 57 -11.52 0.99 3.37
CA ASP A 57 -11.50 0.65 1.95
C ASP A 57 -10.49 -0.48 1.69
N TYR A 58 -10.58 -1.10 0.52
CA TYR A 58 -9.64 -2.13 0.09
C TYR A 58 -9.27 -2.00 -1.38
N SER A 59 -8.09 -2.48 -1.74
CA SER A 59 -7.68 -2.60 -3.13
C SER A 59 -7.02 -3.95 -3.39
N TYR A 60 -7.21 -4.48 -4.60
CA TYR A 60 -6.41 -5.62 -5.03
C TYR A 60 -4.97 -5.17 -5.27
N CYS A 61 -4.01 -5.93 -4.75
CA CYS A 61 -2.59 -5.74 -5.06
C CYS A 61 -1.85 -7.06 -4.92
N ASP A 62 -1.14 -7.45 -5.97
CA ASP A 62 -0.10 -8.47 -5.91
C ASP A 62 1.23 -7.78 -5.64
N PHE A 63 1.74 -7.90 -4.41
CA PHE A 63 3.01 -7.27 -4.01
C PHE A 63 4.26 -7.92 -4.60
N ASP A 64 4.12 -9.02 -5.35
CA ASP A 64 5.19 -9.58 -6.16
C ASP A 64 5.23 -9.00 -7.58
N ASN A 65 4.20 -8.23 -7.95
CA ASN A 65 4.01 -7.64 -9.27
C ASN A 65 4.09 -6.10 -9.22
N GLU A 66 5.16 -5.56 -9.76
CA GLU A 66 5.43 -4.11 -9.82
C GLU A 66 4.32 -3.32 -10.52
N ILE A 67 3.68 -3.89 -11.55
CA ILE A 67 2.57 -3.23 -12.25
C ILE A 67 1.38 -3.09 -11.30
N SER A 68 1.05 -4.16 -10.56
CA SER A 68 -0.06 -4.14 -9.60
C SER A 68 0.18 -3.13 -8.48
N VAL A 69 1.43 -3.03 -8.00
CA VAL A 69 1.82 -2.04 -7.00
C VAL A 69 1.75 -0.61 -7.56
N SER A 70 2.14 -0.40 -8.82
CA SER A 70 2.03 0.91 -9.47
C SER A 70 0.56 1.35 -9.59
N GLU A 71 -0.35 0.45 -9.97
CA GLU A 71 -1.78 0.73 -10.02
C GLU A 71 -2.34 1.05 -8.62
N LEU A 72 -1.92 0.31 -7.60
CA LEU A 72 -2.25 0.61 -6.21
C LEU A 72 -1.77 2.01 -5.82
N ALA A 73 -0.53 2.37 -6.17
CA ALA A 73 0.03 3.68 -5.84
C ALA A 73 -0.77 4.82 -6.46
N THR A 74 -1.17 4.70 -7.74
CA THR A 74 -2.05 5.66 -8.42
C THR A 74 -3.40 5.76 -7.71
N TYR A 75 -4.06 4.64 -7.45
CA TYR A 75 -5.36 4.61 -6.76
C TYR A 75 -5.30 5.29 -5.37
N LEU A 76 -4.28 4.98 -4.57
CA LEU A 76 -4.13 5.55 -3.23
C LEU A 76 -3.81 7.05 -3.28
N HIS A 77 -3.04 7.50 -4.27
CA HIS A 77 -2.75 8.91 -4.50
C HIS A 77 -4.03 9.70 -4.82
N GLU A 78 -4.85 9.16 -5.72
CA GLU A 78 -6.07 9.83 -6.20
C GLU A 78 -7.20 9.85 -5.16
N HIS A 79 -7.36 8.78 -4.38
CA HIS A 79 -8.56 8.59 -3.56
C HIS A 79 -8.36 8.71 -2.04
N HIS A 80 -7.16 8.41 -1.52
CA HIS A 80 -7.01 8.17 -0.08
C HIS A 80 -5.97 9.01 0.64
N GLN A 81 -4.95 9.52 -0.05
CA GLN A 81 -3.83 10.27 0.54
C GLN A 81 -3.34 9.62 1.86
N ILE A 82 -2.74 8.43 1.72
CA ILE A 82 -2.32 7.64 2.88
C ILE A 82 -1.23 8.36 3.69
N LYS A 83 -1.19 8.13 5.01
CA LYS A 83 -0.20 8.73 5.93
C LYS A 83 1.01 7.84 6.19
N GLY A 84 0.90 6.56 5.87
CA GLY A 84 1.94 5.59 6.14
C GLY A 84 1.51 4.19 5.76
N VAL A 85 2.48 3.28 5.83
CA VAL A 85 2.29 1.87 5.50
C VAL A 85 2.61 1.00 6.71
N LEU A 86 1.79 -0.03 6.90
CA LEU A 86 1.86 -1.04 7.94
C LEU A 86 2.16 -2.39 7.28
N ILE A 87 3.20 -3.06 7.74
CA ILE A 87 3.67 -4.34 7.20
C ILE A 87 3.84 -5.31 8.36
N ASN A 88 3.44 -6.57 8.20
CA ASN A 88 3.77 -7.58 9.20
C ASN A 88 5.29 -7.68 9.37
N SER A 89 5.77 -7.74 10.61
CA SER A 89 7.21 -7.77 10.90
C SER A 89 7.91 -8.99 10.31
N LEU A 90 7.30 -10.18 10.42
CA LEU A 90 7.89 -11.41 9.88
C LEU A 90 8.00 -11.33 8.35
N ASP A 91 6.92 -10.91 7.69
CA ASP A 91 6.88 -10.80 6.22
C ASP A 91 7.93 -9.81 5.71
N TYR A 92 8.09 -8.66 6.38
CA TYR A 92 9.12 -7.69 6.01
C TYR A 92 10.54 -8.27 6.14
N HIS A 93 10.83 -9.04 7.20
CA HIS A 93 12.16 -9.59 7.44
C HIS A 93 12.49 -10.79 6.56
N LEU A 94 11.48 -11.57 6.15
CA LEU A 94 11.64 -12.69 5.22
C LEU A 94 11.60 -12.28 3.75
N ALA A 95 11.12 -11.06 3.45
CA ALA A 95 11.07 -10.52 2.10
C ALA A 95 12.45 -10.54 1.43
N ASP A 96 12.48 -11.00 0.17
CA ASP A 96 13.66 -10.94 -0.68
C ASP A 96 14.00 -9.49 -1.09
N GLU A 97 15.09 -9.31 -1.83
CA GLU A 97 15.53 -7.98 -2.26
C GLU A 97 14.47 -7.23 -3.09
N LYS A 98 13.71 -7.94 -3.92
CA LYS A 98 12.69 -7.35 -4.79
C LYS A 98 11.47 -6.92 -3.98
N GLN A 99 10.94 -7.79 -3.13
CA GLN A 99 9.82 -7.48 -2.24
C GLN A 99 10.20 -6.36 -1.26
N ARG A 100 11.41 -6.39 -0.70
CA ARG A 100 11.88 -5.33 0.19
C ARG A 100 12.05 -4.00 -0.54
N PHE A 101 12.49 -4.02 -1.81
CA PHE A 101 12.52 -2.82 -2.64
C PHE A 101 11.11 -2.25 -2.82
N ILE A 102 10.10 -3.09 -3.10
CA ILE A 102 8.69 -2.70 -3.22
C ILE A 102 8.20 -2.06 -1.91
N PHE A 103 8.34 -2.75 -0.78
CA PHE A 103 7.92 -2.25 0.53
C PHE A 103 8.58 -0.91 0.90
N ASN A 104 9.87 -0.77 0.61
CA ASN A 104 10.60 0.47 0.83
C ASN A 104 10.28 1.57 -0.19
N SER A 105 9.47 1.30 -1.20
CA SER A 105 9.02 2.28 -2.20
C SER A 105 7.62 2.84 -1.94
N LEU A 106 6.78 2.14 -1.16
CA LEU A 106 5.36 2.48 -1.01
C LEU A 106 5.12 3.87 -0.40
N HIS A 107 5.82 4.18 0.69
CA HIS A 107 5.64 5.45 1.42
C HIS A 107 6.85 5.76 2.28
N ALA A 108 7.15 7.03 2.60
CA ALA A 108 8.31 7.40 3.43
C ALA A 108 8.15 7.03 4.92
N GLU A 109 6.93 7.14 5.44
CA GLU A 109 6.54 6.64 6.77
C GLU A 109 6.08 5.18 6.65
N ARG A 110 6.85 4.27 7.24
CA ARG A 110 6.62 2.82 7.19
C ARG A 110 6.88 2.20 8.56
N TYR A 111 6.04 1.24 8.94
CA TYR A 111 6.12 0.56 10.23
C TYR A 111 5.96 -0.95 10.03
N THR A 112 6.81 -1.73 10.69
CA THR A 112 6.51 -3.14 10.92
C THR A 112 5.61 -3.28 12.13
N ILE A 113 4.72 -4.27 12.09
CA ILE A 113 3.82 -4.64 13.18
C ILE A 113 4.22 -6.01 13.70
N GLU A 114 4.39 -6.11 15.02
CA GLU A 114 4.63 -7.37 15.71
C GLU A 114 3.48 -7.67 16.68
N GLN A 115 2.99 -8.90 16.67
CA GLN A 115 1.95 -9.35 17.60
C GLN A 115 2.58 -9.67 18.96
N LEU A 116 2.01 -9.09 20.01
CA LEU A 116 2.35 -9.35 21.40
C LEU A 116 1.20 -10.11 22.08
N PRO A 117 1.43 -10.74 23.25
CA PRO A 117 0.38 -11.48 23.96
C PRO A 117 -0.90 -10.68 24.25
N ASN A 118 -0.81 -9.36 24.37
CA ASN A 118 -1.94 -8.47 24.72
C ASN A 118 -2.14 -7.31 23.72
N GLY A 119 -1.64 -7.42 22.49
CA GLY A 119 -1.80 -6.36 21.49
C GLY A 119 -0.73 -6.39 20.41
N TYR A 120 -0.35 -5.22 19.92
CA TYR A 120 0.64 -5.08 18.84
C TYR A 120 1.63 -3.98 19.17
N ASP A 121 2.88 -4.18 18.76
CA ASP A 121 3.92 -3.15 18.76
C ASP A 121 4.21 -2.68 17.33
N TYR A 122 4.68 -1.44 17.22
CA TYR A 122 4.95 -0.78 15.95
C TYR A 122 6.39 -0.28 15.92
N HIS A 123 7.17 -0.76 14.96
CA HIS A 123 8.55 -0.33 14.78
C HIS A 123 8.70 0.39 13.46
N ARG A 124 9.17 1.63 13.51
CA ARG A 124 9.47 2.39 12.29
C ARG A 124 10.60 1.70 11.53
N ILE A 125 10.40 1.51 10.23
CA ILE A 125 11.41 0.94 9.35
C ILE A 125 12.50 1.98 9.10
N SER A 126 13.75 1.64 9.37
CA SER A 126 14.91 2.52 9.22
C SER A 126 15.58 2.44 7.85
N ASP A 127 15.19 1.46 7.02
CA ASP A 127 15.74 1.27 5.69
C ASP A 127 15.47 2.49 4.80
N PRO A 128 16.36 2.84 3.85
CA PRO A 128 16.18 3.99 2.98
C PRO A 128 14.85 3.94 2.21
N PHE A 129 14.21 5.10 2.08
CA PHE A 129 13.02 5.25 1.24
C PHE A 129 13.40 5.34 -0.24
N ASN A 130 12.78 4.49 -1.07
CA ASN A 130 12.94 4.49 -2.51
C ASN A 130 11.81 5.29 -3.16
N ASN A 131 12.04 6.59 -3.43
CA ASN A 131 11.04 7.41 -4.10
C ASN A 131 11.01 7.10 -5.62
N ASN A 132 9.94 6.48 -6.09
CA ASN A 132 9.77 6.06 -7.48
C ASN A 132 8.27 5.97 -7.88
N HIS A 133 7.96 5.29 -8.98
CA HIS A 133 6.59 5.16 -9.49
C HIS A 133 5.66 4.29 -8.61
N LEU A 134 6.22 3.53 -7.65
CA LEU A 134 5.47 2.74 -6.67
C LEU A 134 5.06 3.56 -5.43
N THR A 135 5.46 4.83 -5.37
CA THR A 135 5.21 5.70 -4.22
C THR A 135 3.77 6.24 -4.22
N CYS A 136 3.00 5.84 -3.20
CA CYS A 136 1.57 6.13 -3.08
C CYS A 136 1.23 7.60 -2.74
N ASN A 137 2.22 8.43 -2.42
CA ASN A 137 2.02 9.85 -2.06
C ASN A 137 2.69 10.84 -3.03
N SER A 138 3.16 10.36 -4.18
CA SER A 138 3.91 11.18 -5.13
C SER A 138 3.05 11.65 -6.30
N SER A 139 3.29 12.86 -6.78
CA SER A 139 2.76 13.33 -8.07
C SER A 139 3.34 12.56 -9.28
N LEU A 140 4.29 11.65 -9.06
CA LEU A 140 4.78 10.72 -10.09
C LEU A 140 3.81 9.56 -10.33
N ALA A 141 2.97 9.21 -9.35
CA ALA A 141 1.95 8.17 -9.47
C ALA A 141 0.69 8.66 -10.22
N ALA A 142 0.53 9.99 -10.36
CA ALA A 142 -0.40 10.56 -11.32
C ALA A 142 0.18 10.30 -12.71
N THR A 143 -0.54 9.49 -13.49
CA THR A 143 -0.28 9.20 -14.90
C THR A 143 0.21 10.46 -15.60
N LYS A 144 1.50 10.46 -15.99
CA LYS A 144 1.87 11.28 -17.14
C LYS A 144 0.96 10.83 -18.26
N GLU A 145 0.15 11.74 -18.80
CA GLU A 145 -0.50 11.57 -20.09
C GLU A 145 0.49 10.86 -21.02
N ASP A 146 0.05 9.74 -21.60
CA ASP A 146 0.79 8.96 -22.59
C ASP A 146 1.39 9.90 -23.64
N THR A 147 2.67 10.27 -23.49
CA THR A 147 3.45 10.90 -24.55
C THR A 147 3.84 9.82 -25.56
N PHE A 148 2.84 9.27 -26.25
CA PHE A 148 2.98 8.43 -27.44
C PHE A 148 2.92 9.26 -28.74
N SER A 149 2.93 10.59 -28.66
CA SER A 149 2.73 11.46 -29.84
C SER A 149 4.00 11.88 -30.60
N GLU A 150 5.19 11.33 -30.31
CA GLU A 150 6.42 11.79 -30.99
C GLU A 150 7.01 10.81 -32.02
N PHE A 151 6.21 9.86 -32.51
CA PHE A 151 6.67 8.90 -33.53
C PHE A 151 5.89 8.91 -34.85
N ILE A 152 5.52 10.08 -35.41
CA ILE A 152 5.36 10.22 -36.87
C ILE A 152 5.79 11.62 -37.33
N VAL A 153 7.04 11.77 -37.76
CA VAL A 153 7.37 12.55 -38.97
C VAL A 153 8.43 11.77 -39.74
N LEU A 154 8.01 10.72 -40.45
CA LEU A 154 8.76 10.27 -41.62
C LEU A 154 8.66 11.38 -42.64
N LYS A 155 9.77 12.12 -42.82
CA LYS A 155 9.97 13.04 -43.93
C LYS A 155 9.62 12.32 -45.23
N THR A 156 8.51 12.70 -45.85
CA THR A 156 8.36 12.48 -47.28
C THR A 156 9.24 13.52 -47.96
N ASP A 157 10.45 13.12 -48.33
CA ASP A 157 11.26 13.89 -49.27
C ASP A 157 10.45 13.99 -50.57
N THR A 158 9.98 15.20 -50.84
CA THR A 158 9.64 15.66 -52.18
C THR A 158 10.92 15.67 -53.00
N THR A 159 11.02 14.77 -53.97
CA THR A 159 11.90 14.95 -55.14
C THR A 159 11.05 15.42 -56.32
N ASP A 160 11.44 16.58 -56.83
CA ASP A 160 11.07 17.14 -58.13
C ASP A 160 11.31 16.17 -59.31
#